data_AF-A0A3D5Q665-F1
#
_entry.id   AF-A0A3D5Q665-F1
#
_cell.length_a   1.000
_cell.length_b   1.000
_cell.length_c   1.000
_cell.angle_alpha   90.00
_cell.angle_beta   90.00
_cell.angle_gamma   90.00
#
_symmetry.space_group_name_H-M   'P 1'
#
loop_
_entity.id
_entity.type
_entity.pdbx_description
1 polymer ?
#
loop_
_entity_poly.entity_id
_entity_poly.type
_entity_poly.pdbx_seq_one_letter_code
_entity_poly.pdbx_strand_id
1 'polypeptide(L)' 'MDTHLRSGERGPVPFRSSRFFCVDSKWYFTTREGFDSGPFATRERAEIGLRRFLHVVQLLPETQQVH' A
#
# COMPACT_ATOMS: atom_id res chain seq x y z
N MET A 1 5.93 -1.13 -13.09
CA MET A 1 5.64 0.32 -13.01
C MET A 1 4.31 0.53 -13.70
N ASP A 2 3.38 1.24 -13.08
CA ASP A 2 2.07 1.50 -13.67
C ASP A 2 2.20 2.72 -14.58
N THR A 3 2.24 2.49 -15.90
CA THR A 3 2.46 3.55 -16.90
C THR A 3 1.14 4.04 -17.52
N HIS A 4 0.01 3.68 -16.91
CA HIS A 4 -1.31 4.03 -17.42
C HIS A 4 -1.90 5.23 -16.68
N LEU A 5 -2.48 6.16 -17.44
CA LEU A 5 -3.37 7.20 -16.91
C LEU A 5 -4.59 6.54 -16.30
N ARG A 6 -4.90 6.87 -15.04
CA ARG A 6 -6.16 6.43 -14.43
C ARG A 6 -7.31 7.26 -14.98
N SER A 7 -8.52 6.70 -14.95
CA SER A 7 -9.73 7.43 -15.35
C SER A 7 -9.83 8.76 -14.59
N GLY A 8 -9.94 9.86 -15.34
CA GLY A 8 -9.98 11.22 -14.79
C GLY A 8 -8.63 11.94 -14.67
N GLU A 9 -7.51 11.26 -14.86
CA GLU A 9 -6.19 11.92 -14.92
C GLU A 9 -5.97 12.59 -16.28
N ARG A 10 -5.34 13.78 -16.29
CA ARG A 10 -4.94 14.51 -17.49
C ARG A 10 -3.45 14.84 -17.40
N GLY A 11 -2.77 14.90 -18.54
CA GLY A 11 -1.35 15.23 -18.61
C GLY A 11 -0.42 14.00 -18.52
N PRO A 12 0.86 14.19 -18.18
CA PRO A 12 1.81 13.09 -18.12
C PRO A 12 1.51 12.13 -16.98
N VAL A 13 1.77 10.84 -17.19
CA VAL A 13 1.58 9.80 -16.17
C VAL A 13 2.50 10.08 -14.98
N PRO A 14 1.98 10.26 -13.74
CA PRO A 14 2.81 10.50 -12.58
C PRO A 14 3.61 9.23 -12.23
N PHE A 15 4.80 9.41 -11.64
CA PHE A 15 5.54 8.29 -11.08
C PHE A 15 4.71 7.62 -9.97
N ARG A 16 4.59 6.29 -10.04
CA ARG A 16 3.91 5.47 -9.04
C ARG A 16 4.91 4.44 -8.52
N SER A 17 5.28 4.54 -7.25
CA SER A 17 6.05 3.49 -6.58
C SER A 17 5.18 2.25 -6.36
N SER A 18 5.83 1.08 -6.37
CA SER A 18 5.20 -0.15 -5.91
C SER A 18 4.91 0.00 -4.41
N ARG A 19 3.72 -0.45 -3.98
CA ARG A 19 3.40 -0.53 -2.54
C ARG A 19 4.22 -1.59 -1.80
N PHE A 20 4.93 -2.46 -2.53
CA PHE A 20 5.84 -3.46 -1.95
C PHE A 20 7.28 -3.10 -2.30
N PHE A 21 8.15 -3.15 -1.31
CA PHE A 21 9.58 -2.85 -1.47
C PHE A 21 10.42 -3.77 -0.58
N CYS A 22 11.72 -3.85 -0.89
CA CYS A 22 12.67 -4.70 -0.17
C CYS A 22 13.85 -3.85 0.31
N VAL A 23 14.21 -3.99 1.58
CA VAL A 23 15.38 -3.38 2.21
C VAL A 23 16.10 -4.47 2.98
N ASP A 24 17.41 -4.63 2.74
CA ASP A 24 18.25 -5.62 3.42
C ASP A 24 17.66 -7.06 3.38
N SER A 25 17.22 -7.49 2.20
CA SER A 25 16.55 -8.79 1.98
C SER A 25 15.28 -9.00 2.81
N LYS A 26 14.70 -7.94 3.37
CA LYS A 26 13.41 -7.95 4.07
C LYS A 26 12.37 -7.22 3.25
N TRP A 27 11.18 -7.79 3.20
CA TRP A 27 10.06 -7.25 2.44
C TRP A 27 9.14 -6.40 3.31
N TYR A 28 8.60 -5.34 2.72
CA TYR A 28 7.69 -4.42 3.36
C TYR A 28 6.54 -4.08 2.41
N PHE A 29 5.43 -3.59 2.96
CA PHE A 29 4.46 -2.82 2.19
C PHE A 29 4.20 -1.45 2.81
N THR A 30 3.91 -0.46 1.98
CA THR A 30 3.59 0.92 2.40
C THR A 30 2.12 1.25 2.17
N THR A 31 1.54 2.11 3.01
CA THR A 31 0.18 2.65 2.87
C THR A 31 0.22 4.14 2.49
N ARG A 32 -0.93 4.72 2.11
CA ARG A 32 -0.99 6.13 1.67
C ARG A 32 -0.75 7.10 2.82
N GLU A 33 -0.95 6.65 4.05
CA GLU A 33 -0.79 7.37 5.30
C GLU A 33 0.69 7.45 5.73
N GLY A 34 1.61 6.89 4.94
CA GLY A 34 3.05 6.90 5.21
C GLY A 34 3.49 5.80 6.19
N PHE A 35 2.66 4.78 6.40
CA PHE A 35 2.97 3.65 7.27
C PHE A 35 3.56 2.49 6.47
N ASP A 36 4.72 1.99 6.92
CA ASP A 36 5.36 0.82 6.36
C ASP A 36 5.22 -0.39 7.30
N SER A 37 4.71 -1.50 6.76
CA SER A 37 4.51 -2.75 7.48
C SER A 37 5.53 -3.80 7.06
N GLY A 38 6.13 -4.47 8.05
CA GLY A 38 7.16 -5.49 7.88
C GLY A 38 8.09 -5.52 9.11
N PRO A 39 9.26 -6.16 9.03
CA PRO A 39 9.78 -6.92 7.88
C PRO A 39 9.09 -8.28 7.67
N PHE A 40 8.90 -8.66 6.42
CA PHE A 40 8.48 -9.98 5.99
C PHE A 40 9.64 -10.74 5.34
N ALA A 41 9.66 -12.06 5.52
CA ALA A 41 10.72 -12.90 4.96
C ALA A 41 10.67 -12.99 3.42
N THR A 42 9.49 -12.87 2.83
CA THR A 42 9.28 -12.93 1.38
C THR A 42 8.22 -11.92 0.95
N ARG A 43 8.18 -11.61 -0.35
CA ARG A 43 7.18 -10.72 -0.93
C ARG A 43 5.76 -11.26 -0.75
N GLU A 44 5.57 -12.57 -0.92
CA GLU A 44 4.27 -13.24 -0.77
C GLU A 44 3.75 -13.10 0.66
N ARG A 45 4.63 -13.13 1.67
CA ARG A 45 4.25 -12.85 3.06
C ARG A 45 3.81 -11.41 3.26
N ALA A 46 4.47 -10.44 2.62
CA ALA A 46 4.03 -9.05 2.64
C ALA A 46 2.66 -8.87 1.96
N GLU A 47 2.39 -9.57 0.86
CA GLU A 47 1.10 -9.57 0.17
C GLU A 47 -0.02 -10.19 1.03
N ILE A 48 0.26 -11.28 1.75
CA ILE A 48 -0.66 -11.84 2.76
C ILE A 48 -0.92 -10.82 3.89
N GLY A 49 0.15 -10.17 4.39
CA GLY A 49 0.06 -9.12 5.40
C GLY A 49 -0.84 -7.97 4.98
N LEU A 50 -0.68 -7.47 3.75
CA LEU A 50 -1.51 -6.41 3.20
C LEU A 50 -2.99 -6.81 3.14
N ARG A 51 -3.31 -8.03 2.69
CA ARG A 51 -4.70 -8.52 2.66
C ARG A 51 -5.34 -8.55 4.05
N ARG A 52 -4.59 -8.98 5.07
CA ARG A 52 -5.06 -8.98 6.46
C ARG A 52 -5.24 -7.56 6.99
N PHE A 53 -4.30 -6.67 6.70
CA PHE A 53 -4.39 -5.26 7.07
C PHE A 53 -5.67 -4.62 6.49
N LEU A 54 -5.91 -4.78 5.19
CA LEU A 54 -7.13 -4.26 4.54
C LEU A 54 -8.41 -4.84 5.14
N HIS A 55 -8.42 -6.14 5.47
CA HIS A 55 -9.56 -6.76 6.13
C HIS A 55 -9.85 -6.13 7.49
N VAL A 56 -8.82 -5.91 8.32
CA VAL A 56 -8.97 -5.24 9.61
C VAL A 56 -9.47 -3.81 9.43
N VAL A 57 -8.88 -3.04 8.50
CA VAL A 57 -9.31 -1.66 8.21
C VAL A 57 -10.80 -1.58 7.84
N GLN A 58 -11.31 -2.56 7.08
CA GLN A 58 -12.74 -2.64 6.72
C GLN A 58 -13.67 -2.96 7.90
N LEU A 59 -13.15 -3.57 8.96
CA LEU A 59 -13.92 -3.88 10.17
C LEU A 59 -13.88 -2.75 11.20
N LEU A 60 -12.98 -1.78 11.04
CA LEU A 60 -12.95 -0.61 11.93
C LEU A 60 -14.20 0.23 11.68
N PRO A 61 -14.89 0.70 12.74
CA PRO A 61 -15.97 1.65 12.57
C PRO A 61 -15.42 2.90 11.89
N GLU A 62 -16.23 3.52 11.03
CA GLU A 62 -15.87 4.80 10.43
C GLU A 62 -15.52 5.77 11.56
N THR A 63 -14.24 6.14 11.66
CA THR A 63 -13.84 7.20 12.57
C THR A 63 -14.52 8.47 12.06
N GLN A 64 -15.50 8.95 12.81
CA GLN A 64 -16.14 10.24 12.60
C GLN A 64 -15.02 11.28 12.51
N GLN A 65 -14.65 11.71 11.30
CA GLN A 65 -13.76 12.84 11.13
C GLN A 65 -14.47 14.03 11.72
N VAL A 66 -14.06 14.44 12.92
CA VAL A 66 -14.48 15.72 13.48
C VAL A 66 -13.86 16.78 12.57
N HIS A 67 -14.76 17.56 11.98
CA HIS A 67 -14.56 18.60 10.98
C HIS A 67 -13.41 19.57 11.28
#